data_AF-G8S5P3-F1
#
_entry.id   AF-G8S5P3-F1
#
_cell.length_a   1.000
_cell.length_b   1.000
_cell.length_c   1.000
_cell.angle_alpha   90.00
_cell.angle_beta   90.00
_cell.angle_gamma   90.00
#
_symmetry.space_group_name_H-M   'P 1'
#
loop_
_entity.id
_entity.type
_entity.pdbx_description
1 polymer ?
#
loop_
_entity_poly.entity_id
_entity_poly.type
_entity_poly.pdbx_seq_one_letter_code
_entity_poly.pdbx_strand_id
1 'polypeptide(L)'
;MIRQQRHPASWWDQFQQASDKFDLAILTESLGDEIAPKISSPLLRREAEIALEVMVRHLNKPASEELAERATKGVQRLVETVARLQERSGDGFELREAQALIHLLEGKTGDAASEAEEFLKSQVILRAFVAALRLERFDSTLAVKLLAAGHDPAAALHSGQVIGKYAWWPSWLLKVVTERAMAGTLDEDTVAALDRCAYAELSPAQARMARRLLDGEEALIDASSVRLEALGEVDSAEKLRKGDLTMVALAARLIPI
;
A
#
# COMPACT_ATOMS: atom_id res chain seq x y z
N MET A 1 6.40 3.49 25.02
CA MET A 1 5.54 4.31 24.13
C MET A 1 6.35 4.58 22.88
N ILE A 2 6.18 3.77 21.83
CA ILE A 2 6.89 3.98 20.55
C ILE A 2 6.30 5.26 19.98
N ARG A 3 7.08 6.35 19.90
CA ARG A 3 6.67 7.55 19.17
C ARG A 3 6.32 7.09 17.76
N GLN A 4 5.04 7.18 17.38
CA GLN A 4 4.68 7.10 15.96
C GLN A 4 5.49 8.17 15.27
N GLN A 5 6.41 7.73 14.42
CA GLN A 5 7.23 8.60 13.62
C GLN A 5 6.27 9.27 12.64
N ARG A 6 5.95 10.55 12.89
CA ARG A 6 5.10 11.31 11.99
C ARG A 6 5.87 11.59 10.71
N HIS A 7 5.21 11.38 9.59
CA HIS A 7 5.75 11.65 8.28
C HIS A 7 5.53 13.13 7.95
N PRO A 8 6.58 13.87 7.54
CA PRO A 8 6.41 15.25 7.09
C PRO A 8 5.59 15.29 5.80
N ALA A 9 4.98 16.45 5.48
CA ALA A 9 4.22 16.65 4.24
C ALA A 9 5.00 16.21 2.98
N SER A 10 6.30 16.54 2.91
CA SER A 10 7.18 16.16 1.81
C SER A 10 7.35 14.64 1.60
N TRP A 11 7.06 13.83 2.62
CA TRP A 11 7.05 12.37 2.50
C TRP A 11 5.77 11.90 1.80
N TRP A 12 4.63 12.48 2.15
CA TRP A 12 3.33 12.21 1.52
C TRP A 12 3.25 12.69 0.07
N ASP A 13 3.92 13.80 -0.26
CA ASP A 13 3.96 14.33 -1.63
C ASP A 13 4.64 13.37 -2.63
N GLN A 14 5.46 12.43 -2.14
CA GLN A 14 6.11 11.42 -3.00
C GLN A 14 5.10 10.52 -3.71
N PHE A 15 3.93 10.28 -3.13
CA PHE A 15 2.89 9.45 -3.75
C PHE A 15 2.30 10.11 -4.99
N GLN A 16 2.10 11.43 -4.95
CA GLN A 16 1.63 12.18 -6.12
C GLN A 16 2.68 12.17 -7.23
N GLN A 17 3.97 12.20 -6.87
CA GLN A 17 5.09 12.12 -7.81
C GLN A 17 5.29 10.71 -8.39
N ALA A 18 4.81 9.68 -7.70
CA ALA A 18 5.00 8.28 -8.11
C ALA A 18 4.03 7.80 -9.19
N SER A 19 2.95 8.54 -9.49
CA SER A 19 1.97 8.15 -10.50
C SER A 19 1.35 9.36 -11.21
N ASP A 20 1.46 9.40 -12.53
CA ASP A 20 0.75 10.38 -13.37
C ASP A 20 -0.78 10.20 -13.34
N LYS A 21 -1.26 9.06 -12.81
CA LYS A 21 -2.69 8.74 -12.65
C LYS A 21 -3.23 9.04 -11.25
N PHE A 22 -2.51 9.83 -10.44
CA PHE A 22 -2.93 10.17 -9.09
C PHE A 22 -4.32 10.84 -9.09
N ASP A 23 -5.30 10.16 -8.50
CA ASP A 23 -6.70 10.56 -8.52
C ASP A 23 -7.04 11.34 -7.25
N LEU A 24 -6.98 12.67 -7.37
CA LEU A 24 -7.26 13.57 -6.26
C LEU A 24 -8.71 13.45 -5.77
N ALA A 25 -9.66 13.07 -6.62
CA ALA A 25 -11.05 12.87 -6.20
C ALA A 25 -11.16 11.69 -5.23
N ILE A 26 -10.53 10.55 -5.57
CA ILE A 26 -10.50 9.36 -4.72
C ILE A 26 -9.80 9.65 -3.38
N LEU A 27 -8.66 10.36 -3.41
CA LEU A 27 -7.98 10.73 -2.16
C LEU A 27 -8.86 11.64 -1.30
N THR A 28 -9.42 12.68 -1.91
CA THR A 28 -10.22 13.69 -1.20
C THR A 28 -11.44 13.04 -0.55
N GLU A 29 -12.14 12.16 -1.27
CA GLU A 29 -13.27 11.39 -0.75
C GLU A 29 -12.81 10.46 0.38
N SER A 30 -11.83 9.58 0.12
CA SER A 30 -11.42 8.54 1.08
C SER A 30 -10.84 9.12 2.37
N LEU A 31 -9.98 10.14 2.27
CA LEU A 31 -9.37 10.77 3.44
C LEU A 31 -10.35 11.74 4.12
N GLY A 32 -11.20 12.41 3.35
CA GLY A 32 -12.26 13.27 3.87
C GLY A 32 -13.27 12.52 4.72
N ASP A 33 -13.68 11.33 4.30
CA ASP A 33 -14.60 10.44 5.03
C ASP A 33 -14.02 9.94 6.36
N GLU A 34 -12.69 9.86 6.47
CA GLU A 34 -12.01 9.49 7.71
C GLU A 34 -11.81 10.69 8.65
N ILE A 35 -11.56 11.89 8.09
CA ILE A 35 -11.33 13.12 8.86
C ILE A 35 -12.65 13.72 9.37
N ALA A 36 -13.68 13.86 8.53
CA ALA A 36 -14.90 14.59 8.88
C ALA A 36 -15.60 14.08 10.15
N PRO A 37 -15.73 12.76 10.40
CA PRO A 37 -16.33 12.24 11.63
C PRO A 37 -15.56 12.59 12.91
N LYS A 38 -14.29 12.99 12.80
CA LYS A 38 -13.42 13.37 13.93
C LYS A 38 -13.62 14.82 14.37
N ILE A 39 -14.21 15.67 13.52
CA ILE A 39 -14.53 17.05 13.87
C ILE A 39 -15.55 17.07 15.02
N SER A 40 -15.14 17.50 16.20
CA SER A 40 -15.94 17.41 17.43
C SER A 40 -17.22 18.26 17.40
N SER A 41 -17.19 19.44 16.79
CA SER A 41 -18.34 20.34 16.68
C SER A 41 -19.32 19.87 15.60
N PRO A 42 -20.59 19.52 15.91
CA PRO A 42 -21.54 19.02 14.92
C PRO A 42 -21.87 20.03 13.82
N LEU A 43 -21.94 21.32 14.15
CA LEU A 43 -22.20 22.37 13.17
C LEU A 43 -21.03 22.56 12.21
N LEU A 44 -19.80 22.55 12.74
CA LEU A 44 -18.59 22.64 11.91
C LEU A 44 -18.42 21.37 11.06
N ARG A 45 -18.70 20.20 11.63
CA ARG A 45 -18.70 18.93 10.90
C ARG A 45 -19.65 18.96 9.72
N ARG A 46 -20.88 19.44 9.92
CA ARG A 46 -21.86 19.52 8.84
C ARG A 46 -21.40 20.45 7.71
N GLU A 47 -20.78 21.57 8.07
CA GLU A 47 -20.20 22.50 7.10
C GLU A 47 -19.04 21.86 6.32
N ALA A 48 -18.16 21.15 7.02
CA ALA A 48 -17.06 20.38 6.45
C ALA A 48 -17.54 19.28 5.48
N GLU A 49 -18.56 18.49 5.85
CA GLU A 49 -19.16 17.47 4.98
C GLU A 49 -19.72 18.06 3.68
N ILE A 50 -20.39 19.23 3.76
CA ILE A 50 -20.92 19.92 2.58
C ILE A 50 -19.78 20.39 1.67
N ALA A 51 -18.73 21.00 2.24
CA ALA A 51 -17.58 21.45 1.47
C ALA A 51 -16.87 20.27 0.79
N LEU A 52 -16.71 19.15 1.51
CA LEU A 52 -16.15 17.91 1.00
C LEU A 52 -16.96 17.35 -0.17
N GLU A 53 -18.28 17.22 0.00
CA GLU A 53 -19.16 16.68 -1.04
C GLU A 53 -19.10 17.52 -2.33
N VAL A 54 -19.13 18.85 -2.20
CA VAL A 54 -19.05 19.75 -3.36
C VAL A 54 -17.68 19.66 -4.03
N MET A 55 -16.59 19.58 -3.25
CA MET A 55 -15.25 19.43 -3.79
C MET A 55 -15.08 18.11 -4.55
N VAL A 56 -15.51 16.98 -3.98
CA VAL A 56 -15.45 15.67 -4.65
C VAL A 56 -16.24 15.70 -5.96
N ARG A 57 -17.42 16.33 -5.99
CA ARG A 57 -18.20 16.51 -7.23
C ARG A 57 -17.46 17.35 -8.26
N HIS A 58 -16.77 18.42 -7.84
CA HIS A 58 -15.95 19.24 -8.73
C HIS A 58 -14.75 18.45 -9.29
N LEU A 59 -14.00 17.74 -8.45
CA LEU A 59 -12.86 16.93 -8.87
C LEU A 59 -13.24 15.83 -9.86
N ASN A 60 -14.45 15.26 -9.72
CA ASN A 60 -15.00 14.30 -10.69
C ASN A 60 -15.50 14.95 -12.00
N LYS A 61 -15.78 16.26 -12.01
CA LYS A 61 -16.28 17.02 -13.17
C LYS A 61 -15.54 18.36 -13.30
N PRO A 62 -14.23 18.34 -13.55
CA PRO A 62 -13.39 19.54 -13.47
C PRO A 62 -13.75 20.61 -14.52
N ALA A 63 -14.34 20.21 -15.65
CA ALA A 63 -14.79 21.12 -16.70
C ALA A 63 -16.05 21.96 -16.34
N SER A 64 -16.68 21.71 -15.18
CA SER A 64 -17.86 22.46 -14.75
C SER A 64 -17.46 23.71 -13.96
N GLU A 65 -17.59 24.87 -14.59
CA GLU A 65 -17.31 26.17 -13.94
C GLU A 65 -18.21 26.41 -12.72
N GLU A 66 -19.50 26.04 -12.78
CA GLU A 66 -20.43 26.15 -11.65
C GLU A 66 -19.93 25.35 -10.43
N LEU A 67 -19.48 24.10 -10.64
CA LEU A 67 -18.96 23.28 -9.55
C LEU A 67 -17.64 23.83 -9.00
N ALA A 68 -16.76 24.35 -9.87
CA ALA A 68 -15.51 24.97 -9.44
C ALA A 68 -15.76 26.18 -8.54
N GLU A 69 -16.68 27.07 -8.92
CA GLU A 69 -17.05 28.25 -8.13
C GLU A 69 -17.67 27.84 -6.79
N ARG A 70 -18.60 26.87 -6.82
CA ARG A 70 -19.25 26.37 -5.59
C ARG A 70 -18.27 25.68 -4.66
N ALA A 71 -17.34 24.88 -5.18
CA ALA A 71 -16.31 24.22 -4.38
C ALA A 71 -15.40 25.27 -3.72
N THR A 72 -14.89 26.23 -4.49
CA THR A 72 -14.06 27.33 -3.99
C THR A 72 -14.76 28.12 -2.88
N LYS A 73 -16.02 28.51 -3.10
CA LYS A 73 -16.83 29.21 -2.09
C LYS A 73 -17.08 28.36 -0.83
N GLY A 74 -17.31 27.05 -1.01
CA GLY A 74 -17.49 26.11 0.10
C GLY A 74 -16.25 26.01 0.97
N VAL A 75 -15.07 25.86 0.36
CA VAL A 75 -13.78 25.84 1.07
C VAL A 75 -13.56 27.17 1.80
N GLN A 76 -13.72 28.29 1.12
CA GLN A 76 -13.53 29.61 1.73
C GLN A 76 -14.44 29.81 2.95
N ARG A 77 -15.73 29.44 2.86
CA ARG A 77 -16.67 29.54 3.97
C ARG A 77 -16.26 28.67 5.17
N LEU A 78 -15.71 27.48 4.92
CA LEU A 78 -15.17 26.61 5.96
C LEU A 78 -13.94 27.26 6.62
N VAL A 79 -12.99 27.78 5.83
CA VAL A 79 -11.80 28.49 6.34
C VAL A 79 -12.20 29.66 7.24
N GLU A 80 -13.09 30.52 6.77
CA GLU A 80 -13.58 31.67 7.55
C GLU A 80 -14.29 31.23 8.84
N THR A 81 -15.01 30.12 8.80
CA THR A 81 -15.70 29.58 9.99
C THR A 81 -14.71 29.06 11.01
N VAL A 82 -13.70 28.32 10.58
CA VAL A 82 -12.62 27.84 11.46
C VAL A 82 -11.86 29.02 12.06
N ALA A 83 -11.48 30.02 11.25
CA ALA A 83 -10.79 31.22 11.73
C ALA A 83 -11.60 31.98 12.80
N ARG A 84 -12.90 32.21 12.56
CA ARG A 84 -13.80 32.84 13.55
C ARG A 84 -13.94 32.02 14.83
N LEU A 85 -13.94 30.69 14.74
CA LEU A 85 -14.00 29.82 15.92
C LEU A 85 -12.69 29.87 16.69
N GLN A 86 -11.55 29.90 16.01
CA GLN A 86 -10.23 30.05 16.61
C GLN A 86 -10.10 31.36 17.39
N GLU A 87 -10.58 32.48 16.85
CA GLU A 87 -10.53 33.78 17.53
C GLU A 87 -11.43 33.84 18.78
N ARG A 88 -12.56 33.12 18.75
CA ARG A 88 -13.59 33.18 19.80
C ARG A 88 -13.43 32.12 20.88
N SER A 89 -12.73 31.04 20.57
CA SER A 89 -12.51 29.92 21.49
C SER A 89 -11.19 30.12 22.20
N GLY A 90 -11.17 30.02 23.54
CA GLY A 90 -9.92 30.02 24.30
C GLY A 90 -9.07 28.77 24.03
N ASP A 91 -7.98 28.62 24.79
CA ASP A 91 -6.89 27.62 24.66
C ASP A 91 -7.28 26.11 24.74
N GLY A 92 -8.55 25.75 24.56
CA GLY A 92 -9.05 24.38 24.68
C GLY A 92 -9.96 23.88 23.55
N PHE A 93 -10.11 24.63 22.46
CA PHE A 93 -10.91 24.18 21.31
C PHE A 93 -10.02 23.69 20.17
N GLU A 94 -9.92 22.37 20.04
CA GLU A 94 -9.13 21.73 18.99
C GLU A 94 -9.88 21.79 17.66
N LEU A 95 -9.26 22.46 16.67
CA LEU A 95 -9.77 22.62 15.30
C LEU A 95 -8.90 21.89 14.26
N ARG A 96 -7.98 21.05 14.72
CA ARG A 96 -6.95 20.40 13.87
C ARG A 96 -7.57 19.52 12.80
N GLU A 97 -8.65 18.79 13.12
CA GLU A 97 -9.35 17.96 12.15
C GLU A 97 -9.95 18.79 11.01
N ALA A 98 -10.50 19.96 11.35
CA ALA A 98 -11.05 20.87 10.35
C ALA A 98 -9.94 21.53 9.52
N GLN A 99 -8.79 21.83 10.12
CA GLN A 99 -7.61 22.36 9.43
C GLN A 99 -7.01 21.33 8.45
N ALA A 100 -6.86 20.07 8.88
CA ALA A 100 -6.42 18.97 8.01
C ALA A 100 -7.36 18.80 6.81
N LEU A 101 -8.67 18.87 7.03
CA LEU A 101 -9.65 18.82 5.94
C LEU A 101 -9.53 20.03 5.01
N ILE A 102 -9.33 21.24 5.54
CA ILE A 102 -9.10 22.44 4.72
C ILE A 102 -7.88 22.23 3.81
N HIS A 103 -6.75 21.75 4.34
CA HIS A 103 -5.58 21.44 3.53
C HIS A 103 -5.90 20.45 2.40
N LEU A 104 -6.69 19.41 2.70
CA LEU A 104 -7.12 18.43 1.70
C LEU A 104 -7.96 19.07 0.60
N LEU A 105 -8.94 19.90 0.96
CA LEU A 105 -9.82 20.58 0.02
C LEU A 105 -9.11 21.66 -0.81
N GLU A 106 -8.01 22.22 -0.30
CA GLU A 106 -7.13 23.13 -1.05
C GLU A 106 -6.15 22.39 -1.99
N GLY A 107 -6.17 21.06 -2.01
CA GLY A 107 -5.25 20.24 -2.79
C GLY A 107 -3.86 20.09 -2.18
N LYS A 108 -3.65 20.54 -0.94
CA LYS A 108 -2.41 20.37 -0.16
C LYS A 108 -2.42 19.02 0.53
N THR A 109 -2.36 17.96 -0.27
CA THR A 109 -2.56 16.57 0.17
C THR A 109 -1.53 16.13 1.20
N GLY A 110 -0.25 16.52 1.05
CA GLY A 110 0.80 16.19 1.99
C GLY A 110 0.63 16.86 3.36
N ASP A 111 0.25 18.14 3.37
CA ASP A 111 -0.05 18.87 4.61
C ASP A 111 -1.25 18.26 5.34
N ALA A 112 -2.31 17.96 4.59
CA ALA A 112 -3.50 17.30 5.12
C ALA A 112 -3.17 15.95 5.77
N ALA A 113 -2.34 15.13 5.12
CA ALA A 113 -1.94 13.83 5.62
C ALA A 113 -1.04 13.93 6.86
N SER A 114 -0.06 14.83 6.84
CA SER A 114 0.84 15.09 7.96
C SER A 114 0.08 15.55 9.20
N GLU A 115 -0.95 16.38 9.03
CA GLU A 115 -1.80 16.84 10.13
C GLU A 115 -2.81 15.76 10.57
N ALA A 116 -3.35 14.98 9.63
CA ALA A 116 -4.28 13.89 9.95
C ALA A 116 -3.62 12.76 10.77
N GLU A 117 -2.30 12.54 10.64
CA GLU A 117 -1.57 11.55 11.45
C GLU A 117 -1.64 11.81 12.96
N GLU A 118 -2.02 13.01 13.39
CA GLU A 118 -2.20 13.28 14.82
C GLU A 118 -3.38 12.51 15.44
N PHE A 119 -4.43 12.28 14.65
CA PHE A 119 -5.71 11.72 15.14
C PHE A 119 -6.20 10.51 14.32
N LEU A 120 -5.60 10.24 13.16
CA LEU A 120 -5.79 9.02 12.38
C LEU A 120 -4.55 8.13 12.46
N LYS A 121 -4.75 6.82 12.32
CA LYS A 121 -3.65 5.87 12.19
C LYS A 121 -3.01 6.03 10.82
N SER A 122 -1.68 6.07 10.73
CA SER A 122 -0.96 6.16 9.44
C SER A 122 -1.42 5.12 8.42
N GLN A 123 -1.75 3.88 8.86
CA GLN A 123 -2.27 2.84 7.96
C GLN A 123 -3.60 3.21 7.25
N VAL A 124 -4.45 4.02 7.88
CA VAL A 124 -5.70 4.52 7.27
C VAL A 124 -5.36 5.52 6.18
N ILE A 125 -4.47 6.46 6.47
CA ILE A 125 -4.01 7.48 5.52
C ILE A 125 -3.28 6.82 4.34
N LEU A 126 -2.37 5.87 4.60
CA LEU A 126 -1.65 5.11 3.57
C LEU A 126 -2.60 4.38 2.62
N ARG A 127 -3.69 3.81 3.14
CA ARG A 127 -4.70 3.17 2.28
C ARG A 127 -5.37 4.16 1.32
N ALA A 128 -5.69 5.37 1.80
CA ALA A 128 -6.28 6.41 0.96
C ALA A 128 -5.29 6.87 -0.14
N PHE A 129 -4.03 7.12 0.21
CA PHE A 129 -2.99 7.51 -0.76
C PHE A 129 -2.72 6.41 -1.80
N VAL A 130 -2.59 5.17 -1.35
CA VAL A 130 -2.32 4.04 -2.25
C VAL A 130 -3.51 3.76 -3.18
N ALA A 131 -4.74 3.91 -2.69
CA ALA A 131 -5.94 3.80 -3.53
C ALA A 131 -5.98 4.88 -4.63
N ALA A 132 -5.55 6.10 -4.31
CA ALA A 132 -5.51 7.22 -5.25
C ALA A 132 -4.49 7.03 -6.38
N LEU A 133 -3.49 6.16 -6.26
CA LEU A 133 -2.49 5.95 -7.31
C LEU A 133 -3.04 5.30 -8.59
N ARG A 134 -4.20 4.62 -8.49
CA ARG A 134 -4.88 3.90 -9.60
C ARG A 134 -3.96 3.00 -10.43
N LEU A 135 -3.03 2.34 -9.76
CA LEU A 135 -2.10 1.42 -10.41
C LEU A 135 -2.83 0.13 -10.83
N GLU A 136 -2.68 -0.22 -12.09
CA GLU A 136 -3.22 -1.47 -12.64
C GLU A 136 -2.38 -2.66 -12.18
N ARG A 137 -3.03 -3.78 -11.83
CA ARG A 137 -2.36 -5.02 -11.38
C ARG A 137 -1.37 -4.74 -10.24
N PHE A 138 -1.88 -4.13 -9.17
CA PHE A 138 -1.10 -3.66 -8.04
C PHE A 138 -1.61 -4.25 -6.73
N ASP A 139 -0.72 -4.78 -5.90
CA ASP A 139 -1.05 -5.27 -4.56
C ASP A 139 -0.97 -4.12 -3.54
N SER A 140 -2.11 -3.47 -3.30
CA SER A 140 -2.24 -2.38 -2.33
C SER A 140 -2.03 -2.84 -0.89
N THR A 141 -2.32 -4.10 -0.58
CA THR A 141 -2.16 -4.63 0.78
C THR A 141 -0.69 -4.80 1.11
N LEU A 142 0.11 -5.32 0.18
CA LEU A 142 1.56 -5.44 0.33
C LEU A 142 2.23 -4.06 0.44
N ALA A 143 1.91 -3.15 -0.48
CA ALA A 143 2.51 -1.80 -0.46
C ALA A 143 2.24 -1.08 0.86
N VAL A 144 0.98 -1.10 1.35
CA VAL A 144 0.64 -0.49 2.65
C VAL A 144 1.40 -1.16 3.81
N LYS A 145 1.62 -2.47 3.79
CA LYS A 145 2.41 -3.17 4.83
C LYS A 145 3.87 -2.73 4.82
N LEU A 146 4.49 -2.63 3.65
CA LEU A 146 5.87 -2.18 3.49
C LEU A 146 6.03 -0.74 3.97
N LEU A 147 5.13 0.16 3.55
CA LEU A 147 5.10 1.55 3.99
C LEU A 147 4.93 1.66 5.52
N ALA A 148 4.00 0.89 6.09
CA ALA A 148 3.78 0.86 7.53
C ALA A 148 4.97 0.31 8.33
N ALA A 149 5.83 -0.50 7.70
CA ALA A 149 7.08 -0.97 8.28
C ALA A 149 8.27 -0.01 8.06
N GLY A 150 8.04 1.15 7.44
CA GLY A 150 9.05 2.19 7.24
C GLY A 150 9.92 1.98 6.01
N HIS A 151 9.52 1.11 5.07
CA HIS A 151 10.19 1.04 3.78
C HIS A 151 9.98 2.33 2.99
N ASP A 152 10.96 2.63 2.13
CA ASP A 152 10.88 3.75 1.19
C ASP A 152 9.64 3.64 0.27
N PRO A 153 8.90 4.73 0.02
CA PRO A 153 7.72 4.70 -0.82
C PRO A 153 7.95 4.15 -2.23
N ALA A 154 9.05 4.51 -2.89
CA ALA A 154 9.32 4.01 -4.24
C ALA A 154 9.56 2.50 -4.23
N ALA A 155 10.31 1.98 -3.25
CA ALA A 155 10.54 0.54 -3.10
C ALA A 155 9.24 -0.22 -2.77
N ALA A 156 8.39 0.32 -1.90
CA ALA A 156 7.11 -0.28 -1.53
C ALA A 156 6.13 -0.35 -2.70
N LEU A 157 6.03 0.74 -3.48
CA LEU A 157 5.19 0.79 -4.68
C LEU A 157 5.72 -0.14 -5.77
N HIS A 158 7.05 -0.18 -5.99
CA HIS A 158 7.64 -1.12 -6.93
C HIS A 158 7.30 -2.58 -6.56
N SER A 159 7.46 -2.95 -5.29
CA SER A 159 7.11 -4.28 -4.79
C SER A 159 5.64 -4.62 -5.02
N GLY A 160 4.73 -3.67 -4.72
CA GLY A 160 3.30 -3.85 -4.97
C GLY A 160 2.96 -4.04 -6.44
N GLN A 161 3.69 -3.39 -7.35
CA GLN A 161 3.47 -3.49 -8.80
C GLN A 161 4.04 -4.79 -9.40
N VAL A 162 5.18 -5.27 -8.90
CA VAL A 162 5.75 -6.56 -9.31
C VAL A 162 4.79 -7.67 -8.90
N ILE A 163 4.34 -7.69 -7.64
CA ILE A 163 3.51 -8.75 -7.08
C ILE A 163 2.06 -8.68 -7.55
N GLY A 164 1.50 -7.48 -7.79
CA GLY A 164 0.11 -7.34 -8.21
C GLY A 164 -0.22 -8.02 -9.54
N LYS A 165 0.77 -8.27 -10.42
CA LYS A 165 0.61 -9.09 -11.63
C LYS A 165 0.35 -10.57 -11.33
N TYR A 166 0.76 -11.01 -10.16
CA TYR A 166 0.72 -12.39 -9.69
C TYR A 166 -0.39 -12.62 -8.64
N ALA A 167 -1.42 -11.78 -8.62
CA ALA A 167 -2.56 -11.92 -7.70
C ALA A 167 -3.29 -13.28 -7.83
N TRP A 168 -3.10 -13.99 -8.94
CA TRP A 168 -3.63 -15.33 -9.19
C TRP A 168 -2.85 -16.45 -8.49
N TRP A 169 -1.66 -16.17 -7.95
CA TRP A 169 -0.84 -17.18 -7.29
C TRP A 169 -1.55 -17.79 -6.08
N PRO A 170 -1.27 -19.08 -5.77
CA PRO A 170 -1.67 -19.70 -4.52
C PRO A 170 -1.29 -18.88 -3.29
N SER A 171 -2.16 -18.86 -2.28
CA SER A 171 -2.00 -18.05 -1.06
C SER A 171 -0.68 -18.29 -0.31
N TRP A 172 -0.10 -19.50 -0.41
CA TRP A 172 1.18 -19.82 0.21
C TRP A 172 2.36 -19.13 -0.50
N LEU A 173 2.31 -18.97 -1.83
CA LEU A 173 3.32 -18.23 -2.60
C LEU A 173 3.23 -16.73 -2.30
N LEU A 174 2.00 -16.20 -2.26
CA LEU A 174 1.76 -14.81 -1.85
C LEU A 174 2.28 -14.52 -0.43
N LYS A 175 2.21 -15.51 0.46
CA LYS A 175 2.79 -15.40 1.81
C LYS A 175 4.33 -15.35 1.76
N VAL A 176 4.98 -16.27 1.04
CA VAL A 176 6.45 -16.31 0.92
C VAL A 176 6.98 -15.01 0.29
N VAL A 177 6.34 -14.53 -0.77
CA VAL A 177 6.79 -13.30 -1.45
C VAL A 177 6.60 -12.06 -0.57
N THR A 178 5.52 -12.01 0.22
CA THR A 178 5.32 -10.96 1.22
C THR A 178 6.39 -11.00 2.30
N GLU A 179 6.70 -12.18 2.85
CA GLU A 179 7.74 -12.36 3.88
C GLU A 179 9.11 -11.87 3.37
N ARG A 180 9.48 -12.23 2.14
CA ARG A 180 10.74 -11.79 1.52
C ARG A 180 10.77 -10.31 1.15
N ALA A 181 9.66 -9.75 0.66
CA ALA A 181 9.55 -8.32 0.38
C ALA A 181 9.76 -7.49 1.66
N MET A 182 9.12 -7.91 2.77
CA MET A 182 9.28 -7.27 4.08
C MET A 182 10.71 -7.39 4.62
N ALA A 183 11.42 -8.48 4.31
CA ALA A 183 12.83 -8.65 4.67
C ALA A 183 13.79 -7.87 3.76
N GLY A 184 13.30 -7.25 2.67
CA GLY A 184 14.14 -6.60 1.66
C GLY A 184 14.99 -7.58 0.83
N THR A 185 14.63 -8.86 0.81
CA THR A 185 15.36 -9.93 0.11
C THR A 185 14.58 -10.46 -1.10
N LEU A 186 13.66 -9.67 -1.65
CA LEU A 186 12.91 -10.03 -2.84
C LEU A 186 13.70 -9.60 -4.08
N ASP A 187 14.17 -10.58 -4.84
CA ASP A 187 14.86 -10.40 -6.13
C ASP A 187 14.08 -11.04 -7.28
N GLU A 188 14.50 -10.74 -8.52
CA GLU A 188 13.87 -11.26 -9.74
C GLU A 188 13.96 -12.79 -9.84
N ASP A 189 15.07 -13.38 -9.40
CA ASP A 189 15.28 -14.83 -9.40
C ASP A 189 14.28 -15.55 -8.48
N THR A 190 14.02 -14.98 -7.30
CA THR A 190 12.97 -15.45 -6.39
C THR A 190 11.60 -15.36 -7.04
N VAL A 191 11.26 -14.23 -7.67
CA VAL A 191 9.96 -14.08 -8.36
C VAL A 191 9.80 -15.11 -9.47
N ALA A 192 10.84 -15.34 -10.28
CA ALA A 192 10.82 -16.35 -11.34
C ALA A 192 10.67 -17.78 -10.79
N ALA A 193 11.31 -18.09 -9.66
CA ALA A 193 11.16 -19.37 -8.98
C ALA A 193 9.73 -19.59 -8.47
N LEU A 194 9.14 -18.59 -7.82
CA LEU A 194 7.76 -18.63 -7.32
C LEU A 194 6.76 -18.79 -8.47
N ASP A 195 6.99 -18.11 -9.61
CA ASP A 195 6.14 -18.22 -10.79
C ASP A 195 6.15 -19.65 -11.35
N ARG A 196 7.33 -20.27 -11.45
CA ARG A 196 7.45 -21.70 -11.84
C ARG A 196 6.73 -22.62 -10.86
N CYS A 197 6.81 -22.35 -9.56
CA CYS A 197 6.05 -23.10 -8.55
C CYS A 197 4.53 -22.94 -8.72
N ALA A 198 4.06 -21.75 -9.12
CA ALA A 198 2.64 -21.50 -9.36
C ALA A 198 2.10 -22.30 -10.54
N TYR A 199 2.84 -22.34 -11.65
CA TYR A 199 2.49 -23.15 -12.83
C TYR A 199 2.64 -24.66 -12.63
N ALA A 200 3.42 -25.09 -11.64
CA ALA A 200 3.68 -26.51 -11.38
C ALA A 200 2.52 -27.25 -10.71
N GLU A 201 1.45 -26.56 -10.30
CA GLU A 201 0.24 -27.13 -9.68
C GLU A 201 0.56 -28.13 -8.54
N LEU A 202 1.44 -27.71 -7.63
CA LEU A 202 1.94 -28.55 -6.55
C LEU A 202 0.83 -29.02 -5.60
N SER A 203 0.88 -30.30 -5.21
CA SER A 203 0.03 -30.83 -4.14
C SER A 203 0.37 -30.17 -2.78
N PRO A 204 -0.51 -30.24 -1.75
CA PRO A 204 -0.22 -29.65 -0.45
C PRO A 204 1.08 -30.15 0.21
N ALA A 205 1.47 -31.41 -0.04
CA ALA A 205 2.73 -31.97 0.46
C ALA A 205 3.94 -31.40 -0.31
N GLN A 206 3.83 -31.29 -1.63
CA GLN A 206 4.87 -30.73 -2.49
C GLN A 206 5.05 -29.23 -2.23
N ALA A 207 3.97 -28.47 -1.99
CA ALA A 207 4.02 -27.06 -1.63
C ALA A 207 4.74 -26.82 -0.29
N ARG A 208 4.50 -27.67 0.72
CA ARG A 208 5.25 -27.62 1.99
C ARG A 208 6.74 -27.85 1.76
N MET A 209 7.10 -28.74 0.83
CA MET A 209 8.50 -28.96 0.51
C MET A 209 9.12 -27.80 -0.26
N ALA A 210 8.42 -27.30 -1.28
CA ALA A 210 8.85 -26.15 -2.05
C ALA A 210 9.14 -24.96 -1.13
N ARG A 211 8.30 -24.72 -0.11
CA ARG A 211 8.56 -23.69 0.90
C ARG A 211 9.87 -23.93 1.66
N ARG A 212 10.12 -25.14 2.17
CA ARG A 212 11.37 -25.47 2.88
C ARG A 212 12.62 -25.36 2.00
N LEU A 213 12.50 -25.71 0.72
CA LEU A 213 13.56 -25.51 -0.26
C LEU A 213 13.81 -24.03 -0.53
N LEU A 214 12.76 -23.22 -0.67
CA LEU A 214 12.88 -21.76 -0.79
C LEU A 214 13.46 -21.12 0.47
N ASP A 215 13.22 -21.70 1.65
CA ASP A 215 13.83 -21.24 2.91
C ASP A 215 15.32 -21.65 3.03
N GLY A 216 15.85 -22.40 2.07
CA GLY A 216 17.27 -22.75 2.01
C GLY A 216 17.68 -23.91 2.92
N GLU A 217 16.76 -24.82 3.26
CA GLU A 217 17.08 -25.94 4.15
C GLU A 217 18.09 -26.92 3.51
N GLU A 218 19.36 -26.84 3.94
CA GLU A 218 20.49 -27.57 3.34
C GLU A 218 20.27 -29.08 3.23
N ALA A 219 19.84 -29.73 4.31
CA ALA A 219 19.60 -31.17 4.33
C ALA A 219 18.54 -31.59 3.29
N LEU A 220 17.58 -30.70 3.02
CA LEU A 220 16.53 -30.94 2.05
C LEU A 220 16.99 -30.66 0.61
N ILE A 221 17.78 -29.61 0.42
CA ILE A 221 18.45 -29.32 -0.86
C ILE A 221 19.29 -30.53 -1.28
N ASP A 222 20.15 -31.03 -0.39
CA ASP A 222 21.00 -32.18 -0.67
C ASP A 222 20.19 -33.44 -1.01
N ALA A 223 19.19 -33.76 -0.19
CA ALA A 223 18.32 -34.91 -0.44
C ALA A 223 17.57 -34.80 -1.77
N SER A 224 17.17 -33.58 -2.16
CA SER A 224 16.43 -33.34 -3.40
C SER A 224 17.35 -33.39 -4.63
N SER A 225 18.57 -32.85 -4.51
CA SER A 225 19.61 -32.93 -5.55
C SER A 225 20.04 -34.37 -5.82
N VAL A 226 20.23 -35.20 -4.79
CA VAL A 226 20.55 -36.64 -4.97
C VAL A 226 19.44 -37.37 -5.74
N ARG A 227 18.16 -37.04 -5.49
CA ARG A 227 17.04 -37.63 -6.25
C ARG A 227 17.00 -37.16 -7.69
N LEU A 228 17.27 -35.88 -7.95
CA LEU A 228 17.37 -35.35 -9.30
C LEU A 228 18.46 -36.09 -10.10
N GLU A 229 19.64 -36.29 -9.50
CA GLU A 229 20.72 -37.06 -10.13
C GLU A 229 20.30 -38.51 -10.44
N ALA A 230 19.60 -39.16 -9.51
CA ALA A 230 19.10 -40.52 -9.71
C ALA A 230 18.09 -40.64 -10.88
N LEU A 231 17.45 -39.53 -11.26
CA LEU A 231 16.51 -39.45 -12.38
C LEU A 231 17.17 -38.94 -13.68
N GLY A 232 18.48 -38.70 -13.67
CA GLY A 232 19.23 -38.19 -14.83
C GLY A 232 19.25 -36.66 -14.95
N GLU A 233 18.69 -35.93 -13.98
CA GLU A 233 18.60 -34.47 -13.95
C GLU A 233 19.82 -33.84 -13.26
N VAL A 234 21.02 -34.20 -13.71
CA VAL A 234 22.30 -33.82 -13.06
C VAL A 234 22.51 -32.30 -13.06
N ASP A 235 22.23 -31.63 -14.18
CA ASP A 235 22.35 -30.18 -14.30
C ASP A 235 21.40 -29.43 -13.35
N SER A 236 20.17 -29.93 -13.21
CA SER A 236 19.16 -29.38 -12.31
C SER A 236 19.55 -29.57 -10.85
N ALA A 237 20.15 -30.72 -10.51
CA ALA A 237 20.66 -31.01 -9.17
C ALA A 237 21.82 -30.08 -8.78
N GLU A 238 22.75 -29.83 -9.71
CA GLU A 238 23.87 -28.93 -9.50
C GLU A 238 23.39 -27.49 -9.31
N LYS A 239 22.45 -27.04 -10.14
CA LYS A 239 21.81 -25.72 -10.01
C LYS A 239 21.13 -25.54 -8.66
N LEU A 240 20.39 -26.55 -8.19
CA LEU A 240 19.73 -26.50 -6.88
C LEU A 240 20.75 -26.38 -5.73
N ARG A 241 21.88 -27.10 -5.78
CA ARG A 241 22.96 -26.96 -4.78
C ARG A 241 23.64 -25.59 -4.80
N LYS A 242 23.74 -24.99 -5.99
CA LYS A 242 24.25 -23.63 -6.18
C LYS A 242 23.28 -22.54 -5.73
N GLY A 243 22.09 -22.91 -5.25
CA GLY A 243 21.07 -21.97 -4.78
C GLY A 243 20.17 -21.41 -5.87
N ASP A 244 20.15 -22.01 -7.07
CA ASP A 244 19.22 -21.62 -8.13
C ASP A 244 17.78 -22.01 -7.71
N LEU A 245 17.05 -21.01 -7.21
CA LEU A 245 15.69 -21.15 -6.73
C LEU A 245 14.73 -21.62 -7.85
N THR A 246 15.09 -21.44 -9.12
CA THR A 246 14.22 -21.78 -10.24
C THR A 246 14.05 -23.29 -10.43
N MET A 247 14.87 -24.11 -9.74
CA MET A 247 14.78 -25.57 -9.70
C MET A 247 13.84 -26.11 -8.61
N VAL A 248 13.35 -25.25 -7.70
CA VAL A 248 12.53 -25.66 -6.54
C VAL A 248 11.23 -26.35 -6.96
N ALA A 249 10.56 -25.85 -8.00
CA ALA A 249 9.32 -26.47 -8.49
C ALA A 249 9.55 -27.91 -8.99
N LEU A 250 10.64 -28.13 -9.72
CA LEU A 250 11.02 -29.46 -10.23
C LEU A 250 11.35 -30.39 -9.06
N ALA A 251 12.21 -29.95 -8.14
CA ALA A 251 12.60 -30.71 -6.96
C ALA A 251 11.40 -31.11 -6.09
N ALA A 252 10.47 -30.18 -5.87
CA ALA A 252 9.28 -30.43 -5.06
C ALA A 252 8.32 -31.45 -5.68
N ARG A 253 8.19 -31.49 -7.02
CA ARG A 253 7.31 -32.44 -7.73
C ARG A 253 7.76 -33.90 -7.63
N LEU A 254 9.05 -34.13 -7.41
CA LEU A 254 9.65 -35.47 -7.37
C LEU A 254 9.43 -36.19 -6.05
N ILE A 255 8.62 -35.62 -5.15
CA ILE A 255 8.26 -36.25 -3.89
C ILE A 255 7.07 -37.18 -4.12
N PRO A 256 7.18 -38.47 -3.75
CA PRO A 256 6.03 -39.37 -3.74
C PRO A 256 4.99 -38.84 -2.74
N ILE A 257 3.76 -38.69 -3.23
CA ILE A 257 2.59 -38.27 -2.44
C ILE A 257 2.12 -39.42 -1.56
#